data_AF-A0A139C664-F1
#
_entry.id   AF-A0A139C664-F1
#
_cell.length_a   1.000
_cell.length_b   1.000
_cell.length_c   1.000
_cell.angle_alpha   90.00
_cell.angle_beta   90.00
_cell.angle_gamma   90.00
#
_symmetry.space_group_name_H-M   'P 1'
#
loop_
_entity.id
_entity.type
_entity.pdbx_description
1 polymer ?
#
loop_
_entity_poly.entity_id
_entity_poly.type
_entity_poly.pdbx_seq_one_letter_code
_entity_poly.pdbx_strand_id
1 'polypeptide(L)'
;RMGTTVGTNALLERRGEPTVLVITERFRDILKIGYQNRPCIFALDIKKPEVLCEEVIEARERYSSDGTIVTPLDCDDIKEKLME
;
A
#
# COMPACT_ATOMS: atom_id res chain seq x y z
N ARG A 1 -5.33 32.73 5.48
CA ARG A 1 -5.03 31.29 5.32
C ARG A 1 -4.04 31.15 4.18
N MET A 2 -2.90 30.50 4.38
CA MET A 2 -1.89 30.29 3.34
C MET A 2 -2.08 28.87 2.79
N GLY A 3 -2.29 28.75 1.48
CA GLY A 3 -2.37 27.48 0.77
C GLY A 3 -1.11 27.31 -0.08
N THR A 4 -0.54 26.10 -0.10
CA THR A 4 0.64 25.77 -0.89
C THR A 4 0.43 24.47 -1.66
N THR A 5 1.14 24.30 -2.77
CA THR A 5 1.08 23.10 -3.63
C THR A 5 2.24 22.14 -3.38
N VAL A 6 3.08 22.39 -2.38
CA VAL A 6 4.27 21.59 -2.09
C VAL A 6 3.95 20.09 -1.99
N GLY A 7 2.88 19.71 -1.29
CA GLY A 7 2.50 18.29 -1.15
C GLY A 7 2.08 17.63 -2.47
N THR A 8 1.28 18.32 -3.29
CA THR A 8 0.85 17.80 -4.60
C THR A 8 2.03 17.69 -5.56
N ASN A 9 2.90 18.71 -5.60
CA ASN A 9 4.06 18.71 -6.48
C ASN A 9 5.07 17.62 -6.06
N ALA A 10 5.30 17.43 -4.76
CA ALA A 10 6.13 16.34 -4.25
C ALA A 10 5.62 14.97 -4.73
N LEU A 11 4.31 14.72 -4.67
CA LEU A 11 3.70 13.47 -5.13
C LEU A 11 3.82 13.29 -6.65
N LEU A 12 3.47 14.31 -7.43
CA LEU A 12 3.51 14.25 -8.90
C LEU A 12 4.93 14.05 -9.42
N GLU A 13 5.91 14.69 -8.78
CA GLU A 13 7.32 14.60 -9.17
C GLU A 13 8.05 13.41 -8.50
N ARG A 14 7.33 12.56 -7.76
CA ARG A 14 7.91 11.41 -7.02
C ARG A 14 9.07 11.83 -6.11
N ARG A 15 8.99 13.03 -5.53
CA ARG A 15 9.97 13.56 -4.56
C ARG A 15 9.43 13.39 -3.15
N GLY A 16 9.70 12.23 -2.58
CA GLY A 16 9.41 11.90 -1.18
C GLY A 16 10.52 11.04 -0.60
N GLU A 17 10.37 10.69 0.67
CA GLU A 17 11.24 9.69 1.29
C GLU A 17 10.76 8.27 0.98
N PRO A 18 11.67 7.28 0.97
CA PRO A 18 11.32 5.86 0.92
C PRO A 18 10.27 5.51 1.97
N THR A 19 9.25 4.74 1.55
CA THR A 19 8.18 4.30 2.45
C THR A 19 7.90 2.82 2.30
N VAL A 20 7.51 2.20 3.41
CA VAL A 20 7.04 0.81 3.47
C VAL A 20 5.54 0.78 3.74
N LEU A 21 4.83 -0.14 3.08
CA LEU A 21 3.44 -0.46 3.39
C LEU A 21 3.38 -1.70 4.27
N VAL A 22 2.86 -1.55 5.49
CA VAL A 22 2.50 -2.70 6.33
C VAL A 22 1.05 -3.06 6.06
N ILE A 23 0.76 -4.32 5.74
CA ILE A 23 -0.57 -4.79 5.37
C ILE A 23 -0.86 -6.19 5.91
N THR A 24 -2.13 -6.55 6.07
CA THR A 24 -2.57 -7.91 6.44
C THR A 24 -1.90 -9.00 5.61
N GLU A 25 -1.55 -10.11 6.26
CA GLU A 25 -0.98 -11.28 5.60
C GLU A 25 -1.82 -11.73 4.39
N ARG A 26 -1.14 -11.97 3.26
CA ARG A 26 -1.67 -12.39 1.96
C ARG A 26 -2.34 -11.28 1.15
N PHE A 27 -2.10 -10.02 1.50
CA PHE A 27 -2.63 -8.84 0.81
C PHE A 27 -1.53 -8.01 0.12
N ARG A 28 -0.29 -8.52 0.04
CA ARG A 28 0.89 -7.85 -0.55
C ARG A 28 0.61 -7.06 -1.84
N ASP A 29 -0.11 -7.68 -2.77
CA ASP A 29 -0.30 -7.12 -4.11
C ASP A 29 -1.51 -6.19 -4.25
N ILE A 30 -2.23 -5.86 -3.17
CA ILE A 30 -3.52 -5.16 -3.29
C ILE A 30 -3.41 -3.81 -4.00
N LEU A 31 -2.35 -3.03 -3.76
CA LEU A 31 -2.16 -1.73 -4.42
C LEU A 31 -1.76 -1.89 -5.90
N LYS A 32 -1.05 -2.96 -6.25
CA LYS A 32 -0.66 -3.28 -7.63
C LYS A 32 -1.84 -3.83 -8.45
N ILE A 33 -2.74 -4.57 -7.81
CA ILE A 33 -3.99 -5.03 -8.41
C ILE A 33 -4.95 -3.83 -8.56
N GLY A 34 -5.03 -2.99 -7.53
CA GLY A 34 -5.95 -1.86 -7.44
C GLY A 34 -7.41 -2.32 -7.49
N TYR A 35 -8.29 -1.42 -7.91
CA TYR A 35 -9.72 -1.71 -8.06
C TYR A 35 -10.07 -2.43 -9.36
N GLN A 36 -9.07 -2.86 -10.14
CA GLN A 36 -9.24 -3.42 -11.48
C GLN A 36 -10.02 -2.52 -12.46
N ASN A 37 -10.12 -1.22 -12.18
CA ASN A 37 -10.72 -0.25 -13.09
C ASN A 37 -9.92 -0.21 -14.39
N ARG A 38 -10.60 -0.44 -15.52
CA ARG A 38 -10.01 -0.45 -16.87
C ARG A 38 -10.58 0.73 -17.66
N PRO A 39 -10.00 1.95 -17.56
CA PRO A 39 -10.51 3.11 -18.29
C PRO A 39 -10.50 2.89 -19.81
N CYS A 40 -9.51 2.12 -20.29
CA CYS A 40 -9.44 1.65 -21.67
C CYS A 40 -9.64 0.11 -21.70
N ILE A 41 -10.88 -0.36 -21.70
CA ILE A 41 -11.21 -1.80 -21.59
C ILE A 41 -10.60 -2.67 -22.70
N PHE A 42 -10.39 -2.12 -23.89
CA PHE A 42 -9.85 -2.83 -25.06
C PHE A 42 -8.34 -2.65 -25.28
N ALA A 43 -7.63 -1.93 -24.40
CA ALA A 43 -6.19 -1.78 -24.52
C ALA A 43 -5.49 -3.14 -24.33
N LEU A 44 -4.70 -3.56 -25.33
CA LEU A 44 -3.89 -4.78 -25.29
C LEU A 44 -2.63 -4.59 -24.44
N ASP A 45 -2.00 -3.42 -24.52
CA ASP A 45 -0.88 -3.01 -23.66
C ASP A 45 -1.39 -2.14 -22.50
N ILE A 46 -1.59 -2.76 -21.34
CA ILE A 46 -2.14 -2.10 -20.15
C ILE A 46 -1.01 -1.43 -19.39
N LYS A 47 -1.03 -0.11 -19.29
CA LYS A 47 -0.13 0.65 -18.40
C LYS A 47 -0.82 0.90 -17.06
N LYS A 48 -0.30 0.27 -16.01
CA LYS A 48 -0.72 0.54 -14.63
C LYS A 48 0.21 1.58 -14.01
N PRO A 49 -0.31 2.49 -13.16
CA PRO A 49 0.55 3.33 -12.32
C PRO A 49 1.43 2.47 -11.41
N GLU A 50 2.66 2.90 -11.19
CA GLU A 50 3.54 2.29 -10.20
C GLU A 50 3.06 2.60 -8.78
N VAL A 51 3.26 1.67 -7.86
CA VAL A 51 3.01 1.87 -6.43
C VAL A 51 3.98 2.92 -5.85
N LEU A 52 3.59 3.58 -4.76
CA LEU A 52 4.41 4.61 -4.12
C LEU A 52 5.39 4.06 -3.08
N CYS A 53 5.02 2.96 -2.42
CA CYS A 53 5.88 2.28 -1.46
C CYS A 53 6.98 1.50 -2.17
N GLU A 54 8.17 1.50 -1.59
CA GLU A 54 9.31 0.71 -2.08
C GLU A 54 9.18 -0.76 -1.67
N GLU A 55 8.62 -0.99 -0.49
CA GLU A 55 8.46 -2.32 0.08
C GLU A 55 7.05 -2.52 0.66
N VAL A 56 6.64 -3.80 0.69
CA VAL A 56 5.42 -4.24 1.36
C VAL A 56 5.77 -5.31 2.39
N ILE A 57 5.42 -5.04 3.64
CA ILE A 57 5.56 -5.95 4.78
C ILE A 57 4.19 -6.53 5.12
N GLU A 58 4.10 -7.85 5.18
CA GLU A 58 2.87 -8.54 5.55
C GLU A 58 2.85 -8.83 7.05
N ALA A 59 1.92 -8.19 7.76
CA ALA A 59 1.64 -8.38 9.17
C ALA A 59 0.75 -9.60 9.37
N ARG A 60 1.19 -10.54 10.22
CA ARG A 60 0.39 -11.69 10.63
C ARG A 60 -0.71 -11.25 11.59
N GLU A 61 -1.87 -10.95 11.03
CA GLU A 61 -3.08 -10.52 11.75
C GLU A 61 -4.33 -10.79 10.91
N ARG A 62 -5.51 -10.79 11.56
CA ARG A 62 -6.79 -10.74 10.84
C ARG A 62 -7.93 -10.20 11.70
N TYR A 63 -8.64 -9.22 11.15
CA TYR A 63 -9.95 -8.78 11.63
C TYR A 63 -11.08 -9.21 10.68
N SER A 64 -12.23 -9.51 11.28
CA SER A 64 -13.51 -9.68 10.61
C SER A 64 -14.08 -8.32 10.18
N SER A 65 -15.04 -8.32 9.24
CA SER A 65 -15.75 -7.11 8.82
C SER A 65 -16.54 -6.42 9.93
N ASP A 66 -16.90 -7.16 11.00
CA ASP A 66 -17.56 -6.61 12.19
C ASP A 66 -16.59 -6.17 13.30
N GLY A 67 -15.27 -6.23 13.03
CA GLY A 67 -14.23 -5.88 13.99
C GLY A 67 -13.82 -7.01 14.94
N THR A 68 -14.39 -8.21 14.82
CA THR A 68 -13.95 -9.37 15.60
C THR A 68 -12.51 -9.75 15.25
N ILE A 69 -11.68 -9.98 16.26
CA ILE A 69 -10.31 -10.49 16.08
C ILE A 69 -10.37 -11.96 15.67
N VAL A 70 -9.96 -12.28 14.45
CA VAL A 70 -9.82 -13.65 13.93
C VAL A 70 -8.42 -14.19 14.20
N THR A 71 -7.41 -13.33 14.05
CA THR A 71 -6.02 -13.61 14.41
C THR A 71 -5.42 -12.35 15.01
N PRO A 72 -4.94 -12.37 16.27
CA PRO A 72 -4.36 -11.20 16.89
C PRO A 72 -3.09 -10.78 16.15
N LEU A 73 -2.76 -9.49 16.25
CA LEU A 73 -1.54 -8.92 15.68
C LEU A 73 -0.30 -9.52 16.34
N ASP A 74 0.57 -10.11 15.53
CA ASP A 74 1.90 -10.56 15.95
C ASP A 74 2.89 -9.39 15.91
N CYS A 75 3.06 -8.71 17.04
CA CYS A 75 3.92 -7.53 17.14
C CYS A 75 5.42 -7.86 17.01
N ASP A 76 5.84 -9.09 17.34
CA ASP A 76 7.26 -9.45 17.30
C ASP A 76 7.68 -9.80 15.87
N ASP A 77 6.84 -10.52 15.12
CA ASP A 77 6.99 -10.75 13.68
C ASP A 77 7.13 -9.45 12.88
N ILE A 78 6.31 -8.43 13.18
CA ILE A 78 6.36 -7.14 12.47
C ILE A 78 7.64 -6.38 12.80
N LYS A 79 8.08 -6.38 14.06
CA LYS A 79 9.31 -5.70 14.44
C LYS A 79 10.52 -6.33 13.77
N GLU A 80 10.56 -7.65 13.69
CA GLU A 80 11.64 -8.37 12.99
C GLU A 80 11.70 -7.95 11.52
N LYS A 81 10.56 -7.98 10.82
CA LYS A 81 10.45 -7.57 9.41
C LYS A 81 10.76 -6.09 9.15
N LEU A 82 10.54 -5.21 10.12
CA LEU A 82 10.85 -3.78 10.00
C LEU A 82 12.33 -3.46 10.25
N MET A 83 13.07 -4.39 10.85
CA MET A 83 14.48 -4.21 11.23
C MET A 83 15.45 -4.91 10.27
N GLU A 84 14.94 -5.71 9.34
CA GLU A 84 15.65 -6.29 8.20
C GLU A 84 15.95 -5.23 7.13
#